data_AF-A0A382C6Y0-F1
#
_entry.id   AF-A0A382C6Y0-F1
#
_cell.length_a   1.000
_cell.length_b   1.000
_cell.length_c   1.000
_cell.angle_alpha   90.00
_cell.angle_beta   90.00
_cell.angle_gamma   90.00
#
_symmetry.space_group_name_H-M   'P 1'
#
loop_
_entity.id
_entity.type
_entity.pdbx_description
1 polymer ?
#
loop_
_entity_poly.entity_id
_entity_poly.type
_entity_poly.pdbx_seq_one_letter_code
_entity_poly.pdbx_strand_id
1 'polypeptide(L)'
;MTACPVKIFSEENNLLVIQPEDFKDKQSQTQLALLNPDVMVVAAYGQILPKAVLEIPKLGCLNIHASLLPRWRGAAPIERAILEGDRETGISIMKMNEGLDTGDIMLDKKCMISNHETAQTLHDTLSNIGANAILET
;
A
#
# COMPACT_ATOMS: atom_id res chain seq x y z
N MET A 1 3.89 23.99 -5.60
CA MET A 1 3.71 22.60 -5.13
C MET A 1 4.60 21.71 -5.99
N THR A 2 5.37 20.83 -5.36
CA THR A 2 6.23 19.87 -6.06
C THR A 2 5.43 18.59 -6.31
N ALA A 3 5.62 17.94 -7.46
CA ALA A 3 5.01 16.63 -7.72
C ALA A 3 5.47 15.58 -6.69
N CYS A 4 4.62 14.61 -6.37
CA CYS A 4 5.00 13.54 -5.46
C CYS A 4 6.04 12.59 -6.10
N PRO A 5 6.83 11.85 -5.30
CA PRO A 5 7.88 10.97 -5.82
C PRO A 5 7.38 9.93 -6.84
N VAL A 6 6.19 9.35 -6.62
CA VAL A 6 5.59 8.37 -7.55
C VAL A 6 5.30 9.00 -8.91
N LYS A 7 4.79 10.24 -8.94
CA LYS A 7 4.52 10.97 -10.19
C LYS A 7 5.81 11.26 -10.94
N ILE A 8 6.81 11.81 -10.25
CA ILE A 8 8.12 12.13 -10.85
C ILE A 8 8.73 10.88 -11.50
N PHE A 9 8.81 9.79 -10.74
CA PHE A 9 9.32 8.51 -11.24
C PHE A 9 8.53 8.00 -12.45
N SER A 10 7.20 8.09 -12.42
CA SER A 10 6.34 7.63 -13.51
C SER A 10 6.58 8.43 -14.79
N GLU A 11 6.64 9.76 -14.70
CA GLU A 11 6.88 10.64 -15.86
C GLU A 11 8.28 10.41 -16.45
N GLU A 12 9.31 10.27 -15.62
CA GLU A 12 10.69 9.96 -16.04
C GLU A 12 10.80 8.61 -16.77
N ASN A 13 9.91 7.66 -16.46
CA ASN A 13 9.87 6.33 -17.07
C ASN A 13 8.79 6.18 -18.15
N ASN A 14 8.19 7.29 -18.63
CA ASN A 14 7.12 7.29 -19.63
C ASN A 14 5.91 6.41 -19.27
N LEU A 15 5.59 6.32 -17.99
CA LEU A 15 4.41 5.61 -17.49
C LEU A 15 3.20 6.56 -17.47
N LEU A 16 2.02 6.01 -17.74
CA LEU A 16 0.77 6.76 -17.68
C LEU A 16 0.50 7.22 -16.24
N VAL A 17 0.35 8.52 -16.05
CA VAL A 17 -0.02 9.12 -14.76
C VAL A 17 -1.49 9.54 -14.79
N ILE A 18 -2.28 8.97 -13.88
CA ILE A 18 -3.69 9.33 -13.67
C ILE A 18 -3.85 9.84 -12.24
N GLN A 19 -4.45 11.02 -12.07
CA GLN A 19 -4.60 11.69 -10.77
C GLN A 19 -6.08 12.05 -10.53
N PRO A 20 -6.95 11.06 -10.26
CA PRO A 20 -8.35 11.35 -9.98
C PRO A 20 -8.49 12.07 -8.64
N GLU A 21 -9.40 13.04 -8.55
CA GLU A 21 -9.69 13.72 -7.27
C GLU A 21 -10.30 12.75 -6.25
N ASP A 22 -11.20 11.89 -6.71
CA ASP A 22 -11.73 10.75 -5.96
C ASP A 22 -12.16 9.60 -6.88
N PHE A 23 -12.50 8.47 -6.25
CA PHE A 23 -13.07 7.28 -6.88
C PHE A 23 -14.58 7.12 -6.66
N LYS A 24 -15.27 8.14 -6.13
CA LYS A 24 -16.72 8.13 -5.95
C LYS A 24 -17.44 8.38 -7.28
N ASP A 25 -16.84 9.20 -8.14
CA ASP A 25 -17.38 9.49 -9.46
C ASP A 25 -17.19 8.33 -10.47
N LYS A 26 -18.17 8.16 -11.36
CA LYS A 26 -18.17 7.10 -12.39
C LYS A 26 -17.13 7.30 -13.47
N GLN A 27 -16.72 8.52 -13.76
CA GLN A 27 -15.70 8.85 -14.76
C GLN A 27 -14.34 8.25 -14.34
N SER A 28 -13.91 8.46 -13.10
CA SER A 28 -12.67 7.88 -12.56
C SER A 28 -12.72 6.34 -12.58
N GLN A 29 -13.86 5.76 -12.20
CA GLN A 29 -14.07 4.30 -12.24
C GLN A 29 -14.02 3.77 -13.68
N THR A 30 -14.66 4.45 -14.63
CA THR A 30 -14.66 4.07 -16.05
C THR A 30 -13.26 4.17 -16.64
N GLN A 31 -12.52 5.24 -16.32
CA GLN A 31 -11.16 5.41 -16.78
C GLN A 31 -10.25 4.27 -16.28
N LEU A 32 -10.37 3.88 -15.01
CA LEU A 32 -9.63 2.75 -14.45
C LEU A 32 -10.06 1.42 -15.12
N ALA A 33 -11.36 1.20 -15.32
CA ALA A 33 -11.87 0.00 -15.97
C ALA A 33 -11.38 -0.16 -17.42
N LEU A 34 -11.24 0.94 -18.16
CA LEU A 34 -10.72 0.94 -19.53
C LEU A 34 -9.25 0.51 -19.62
N LEU A 35 -8.48 0.59 -18.53
CA LEU A 35 -7.12 0.04 -18.49
C LEU A 35 -7.12 -1.50 -18.49
N ASN A 36 -8.25 -2.14 -18.20
CA ASN A 36 -8.42 -3.59 -18.10
C ASN A 36 -7.32 -4.27 -17.25
N PRO A 37 -7.08 -3.81 -16.00
CA PRO A 37 -5.97 -4.31 -15.19
C PRO A 37 -6.23 -5.74 -14.73
N ASP A 38 -5.19 -6.57 -14.74
CA ASP A 38 -5.25 -7.88 -14.09
C ASP A 38 -5.19 -7.73 -12.56
N VAL A 39 -4.38 -6.80 -12.05
CA VAL A 39 -4.21 -6.49 -10.62
C VAL A 39 -3.96 -5.01 -10.42
N MET A 40 -4.38 -4.47 -9.26
CA MET A 40 -4.00 -3.12 -8.81
C MET A 40 -3.15 -3.22 -7.55
N VAL A 41 -1.94 -2.68 -7.58
CA VAL A 41 -1.05 -2.59 -6.41
C VAL A 41 -1.20 -1.21 -5.78
N VAL A 42 -1.46 -1.19 -4.47
CA VAL A 42 -1.69 0.00 -3.66
C VAL A 42 -0.60 0.07 -2.59
N ALA A 43 0.05 1.22 -2.47
CA ALA A 43 1.05 1.47 -1.45
C ALA A 43 0.93 2.92 -0.98
N ALA A 44 0.64 3.12 0.31
CA ALA A 44 0.51 4.44 0.94
C ALA A 44 -0.41 5.41 0.17
N TYR A 45 -1.53 4.91 -0.37
CA TYR A 45 -2.49 5.72 -1.12
C TYR A 45 -3.58 6.26 -0.21
N GLY A 46 -3.78 7.59 -0.21
CA GLY A 46 -4.62 8.28 0.78
C GLY A 46 -6.13 8.25 0.52
N GLN A 47 -6.58 7.73 -0.63
CA GLN A 47 -8.02 7.68 -0.94
C GLN A 47 -8.62 6.33 -0.55
N ILE A 48 -9.85 6.37 -0.04
CA ILE A 48 -10.65 5.17 0.19
C ILE A 48 -11.14 4.64 -1.17
N LEU A 49 -10.84 3.37 -1.44
CA LEU A 49 -11.31 2.69 -2.65
C LEU A 49 -12.70 2.09 -2.38
N PRO A 50 -13.76 2.54 -3.06
CA PRO A 50 -15.08 1.92 -2.93
C PRO A 50 -15.07 0.52 -3.55
N LYS A 51 -16.03 -0.32 -3.16
CA LYS A 51 -16.21 -1.67 -3.70
C LYS A 51 -16.14 -1.74 -5.22
N ALA A 52 -16.81 -0.80 -5.90
CA ALA A 52 -16.84 -0.72 -7.36
C ALA A 52 -15.44 -0.57 -7.98
N VAL A 53 -14.46 -0.02 -7.27
CA VAL A 53 -13.06 0.05 -7.71
C VAL A 53 -12.28 -1.20 -7.34
N LEU A 54 -12.50 -1.74 -6.13
CA LEU A 54 -11.85 -2.98 -5.67
C LEU A 54 -12.14 -4.17 -6.59
N GLU A 55 -13.31 -4.16 -7.24
CA GLU A 55 -13.77 -5.20 -8.16
C GLU A 55 -13.35 -4.99 -9.64
N ILE A 56 -12.73 -3.86 -9.99
CA ILE A 56 -12.29 -3.61 -11.38
C ILE A 56 -11.17 -4.56 -11.81
N PRO A 57 -10.05 -4.70 -11.06
CA PRO A 57 -8.99 -5.59 -11.47
C PRO A 57 -9.41 -7.06 -11.30
N LYS A 58 -9.06 -7.93 -12.24
CA LYS A 58 -9.48 -9.35 -12.24
C LYS A 58 -9.08 -10.10 -10.97
N LEU A 59 -7.90 -9.79 -10.43
CA LEU A 59 -7.34 -10.38 -9.21
C LEU A 59 -7.61 -9.53 -7.96
N GLY A 60 -8.22 -8.35 -8.13
CA GLY A 60 -8.51 -7.36 -7.10
C GLY A 60 -7.35 -6.39 -6.83
N CYS A 61 -7.45 -5.68 -5.70
CA CYS A 61 -6.44 -4.74 -5.24
C CYS A 61 -5.59 -5.35 -4.12
N LEU A 62 -4.27 -5.26 -4.25
CA LEU A 62 -3.30 -5.68 -3.23
C LEU A 62 -2.70 -4.46 -2.57
N ASN A 63 -2.67 -4.42 -1.24
CA ASN A 63 -2.04 -3.36 -0.46
C ASN A 63 -0.74 -3.85 0.18
N ILE A 64 0.29 -3.03 0.13
CA ILE A 64 1.53 -3.21 0.88
C ILE A 64 1.39 -2.45 2.21
N HIS A 65 1.11 -3.19 3.29
CA HIS A 65 0.88 -2.60 4.61
C HIS A 65 2.12 -2.71 5.50
N ALA A 66 2.52 -1.60 6.13
CA ALA A 66 3.77 -1.49 6.88
C ALA A 66 3.69 -1.98 8.34
N SER A 67 2.98 -3.09 8.57
CA SER A 67 2.99 -3.84 9.82
C SER A 67 2.71 -5.32 9.58
N LEU A 68 2.85 -6.13 10.64
CA LEU A 68 2.31 -7.48 10.69
C LEU A 68 0.84 -7.45 11.10
N LEU A 69 -0.05 -7.47 10.11
CA LEU A 69 -1.49 -7.50 10.35
C LEU A 69 -1.89 -8.77 11.16
N PRO A 70 -2.93 -8.71 12.03
CA PRO A 70 -3.87 -7.61 12.20
C PRO A 70 -3.37 -6.49 13.13
N ARG A 71 -2.13 -6.55 13.63
CA ARG A 71 -1.56 -5.49 14.48
C ARG A 71 -1.27 -4.25 13.63
N TRP A 72 -1.56 -3.07 14.19
CA TRP A 72 -1.31 -1.77 13.54
C TRP A 72 -2.01 -1.54 12.21
N ARG A 73 -3.31 -1.86 12.12
CA ARG A 73 -4.18 -1.27 11.10
C ARG A 73 -4.15 0.26 11.16
N GLY A 74 -4.38 0.90 10.03
CA GLY A 74 -4.52 2.35 9.91
C GLY A 74 -3.22 3.06 9.53
N ALA A 75 -3.17 4.35 9.84
CA ALA A 75 -2.34 5.30 9.11
C ALA A 75 -0.87 5.42 9.55
N ALA A 76 -0.49 4.94 10.74
CA ALA A 76 0.85 5.16 11.31
C ALA A 76 1.46 3.90 11.94
N PRO A 77 1.52 2.76 11.22
CA PRO A 77 1.96 1.49 11.80
C PRO A 77 3.41 1.50 12.29
N ILE A 78 4.30 2.20 11.59
CA ILE A 78 5.74 2.24 11.87
C ILE A 78 5.99 2.95 13.21
N GLU A 79 5.46 4.15 13.36
CA GLU A 79 5.62 4.96 14.57
C GLU A 79 5.02 4.26 15.78
N ARG A 80 3.87 3.59 15.59
CA ARG A 80 3.19 2.89 16.67
C ARG A 80 3.93 1.63 17.13
N ALA A 81 4.51 0.86 16.22
CA ALA A 81 5.34 -0.29 16.57
C ALA A 81 6.55 0.13 17.42
N ILE A 82 7.22 1.23 17.04
CA ILE A 82 8.33 1.79 17.82
C ILE A 82 7.86 2.29 19.18
N LEU A 83 6.76 3.06 19.21
CA LEU A 83 6.23 3.68 20.43
C LEU A 83 5.83 2.66 21.50
N GLU A 84 5.22 1.54 21.11
CA GLU A 84 4.85 0.47 22.04
C GLU A 84 6.01 -0.46 22.41
N GLY A 85 7.20 -0.25 21.83
CA GLY A 85 8.37 -1.08 22.09
C GLY A 85 8.24 -2.49 21.50
N ASP A 86 7.57 -2.63 20.35
CA ASP A 86 7.51 -3.91 19.63
C ASP A 86 8.94 -4.34 19.27
N ARG A 87 9.24 -5.64 19.45
CA ARG A 87 10.55 -6.21 19.07
C ARG A 87 10.63 -6.59 17.59
N GLU A 88 9.48 -6.84 16.97
CA GLU A 88 9.37 -7.18 15.56
C GLU A 88 8.20 -6.41 14.93
N THR A 89 8.37 -6.08 13.66
CA THR A 89 7.30 -5.62 12.77
C THR A 89 7.51 -6.27 11.40
N GLY A 90 6.92 -5.73 10.35
CA GLY A 90 7.11 -6.26 9.01
C GLY A 90 6.21 -5.62 7.97
N ILE A 91 6.11 -6.31 6.84
CA ILE A 91 5.17 -6.02 5.77
C ILE A 91 4.14 -7.14 5.72
N SER A 92 2.87 -6.76 5.59
CA SER A 92 1.79 -7.63 5.14
C SER A 92 1.37 -7.24 3.72
N ILE A 93 1.38 -8.19 2.78
CA ILE A 93 0.69 -8.05 1.50
C ILE A 93 -0.75 -8.52 1.72
N MET A 94 -1.68 -7.59 1.56
CA MET A 94 -3.09 -7.79 1.91
C MET A 94 -3.97 -7.64 0.67
N LYS A 95 -4.86 -8.60 0.42
CA LYS A 95 -5.94 -8.42 -0.55
C LYS A 95 -7.01 -7.51 0.05
N MET A 96 -7.16 -6.31 -0.50
CA MET A 96 -8.03 -5.28 0.05
C MET A 96 -9.50 -5.70 0.02
N ASN A 97 -10.26 -5.24 1.03
CA ASN A 97 -11.71 -5.29 1.06
C ASN A 97 -12.27 -3.91 1.44
N GLU A 98 -13.59 -3.82 1.66
CA GLU A 98 -14.27 -2.54 1.93
C GLU A 98 -13.90 -1.93 3.30
N GLY A 99 -13.27 -2.69 4.19
CA GLY A 99 -12.86 -2.21 5.51
C GLY A 99 -11.41 -1.71 5.55
N LEU A 100 -11.09 -0.93 6.59
CA LEU A 100 -9.76 -0.35 6.78
C LEU A 100 -8.77 -1.42 7.26
N ASP A 101 -7.88 -1.84 6.37
CA ASP A 101 -6.83 -2.83 6.61
C ASP A 101 -7.35 -4.17 7.19
N THR A 102 -8.56 -4.55 6.79
CA THR A 102 -9.25 -5.79 7.22
C THR A 102 -9.24 -6.89 6.18
N GLY A 103 -8.50 -6.71 5.09
CA GLY A 103 -8.36 -7.67 4.01
C GLY A 103 -7.66 -8.97 4.43
N ASP A 104 -7.76 -9.98 3.59
CA ASP A 104 -7.05 -11.25 3.79
C ASP A 104 -5.55 -11.04 3.57
N ILE A 105 -4.75 -11.53 4.52
CA ILE A 105 -3.29 -11.46 4.45
C ILE A 105 -2.81 -12.57 3.52
N MET A 106 -2.13 -12.21 2.45
CA MET A 106 -1.60 -13.15 1.45
C MET A 106 -0.16 -13.57 1.75
N LEU A 107 0.66 -12.64 2.25
CA LEU A 107 2.07 -12.86 2.55
C LEU A 107 2.51 -11.92 3.68
N ASP A 108 3.32 -12.42 4.61
CA ASP A 108 3.99 -11.61 5.63
C ASP A 108 5.51 -11.75 5.54
N LYS A 109 6.21 -10.64 5.74
CA LYS A 109 7.67 -10.59 5.88
C LYS A 109 8.03 -9.82 7.14
N LYS A 110 8.69 -10.49 8.09
CA LYS A 110 9.07 -9.92 9.39
C LYS A 110 10.44 -9.26 9.35
N CYS A 111 10.62 -8.24 10.18
CA CYS A 111 11.93 -7.69 10.54
C CYS A 111 11.99 -7.32 12.03
N MET A 112 13.20 -7.33 12.59
CA MET A 112 13.44 -6.92 13.97
C MET A 112 13.50 -5.38 14.06
N ILE A 113 12.95 -4.82 15.13
CA ILE A 113 13.11 -3.41 15.48
C ILE A 113 14.32 -3.29 16.40
N SER A 114 15.33 -2.52 15.98
CA SER A 114 16.50 -2.22 16.81
C SER A 114 16.14 -1.27 17.96
N ASN A 115 16.89 -1.32 19.06
CA ASN A 115 16.73 -0.34 20.15
C ASN A 115 17.11 1.10 19.75
N HIS A 116 17.80 1.26 18.63
CA HIS A 116 18.18 2.57 18.06
C HIS A 116 17.39 2.90 16.80
N GLU A 117 16.33 2.13 16.52
CA GLU A 117 15.51 2.32 15.34
C GLU A 117 14.78 3.66 15.41
N THR A 118 14.77 4.38 14.29
CA THR A 118 13.93 5.57 14.09
C THR A 118 12.81 5.22 13.12
N ALA A 119 11.75 6.03 13.09
CA ALA A 119 10.68 5.84 12.12
C ALA A 119 11.22 5.87 10.68
N GLN A 120 12.19 6.73 10.38
CA GLN A 120 12.81 6.83 9.06
C GLN A 120 13.62 5.57 8.70
N THR A 121 14.50 5.11 9.59
CA THR A 121 15.34 3.93 9.30
C THR A 121 14.50 2.64 9.18
N LEU A 122 13.42 2.54 9.96
CA LEU A 122 12.48 1.43 9.87
C LEU A 122 11.66 1.51 8.58
N HIS A 123 11.19 2.71 8.22
CA HIS A 123 10.51 2.96 6.95
C HIS A 123 11.37 2.53 5.76
N ASP A 124 12.64 2.92 5.74
CA ASP A 124 13.55 2.58 4.63
C ASP A 124 13.76 1.06 4.54
N THR A 125 13.90 0.38 5.68
CA THR A 125 13.98 -1.08 5.73
C THR A 125 12.70 -1.74 5.22
N LEU A 126 11.54 -1.28 5.71
CA LEU A 126 10.23 -1.83 5.34
C LEU A 126 9.89 -1.57 3.88
N SER A 127 10.27 -0.42 3.32
CA SER A 127 10.04 -0.11 1.90
C SER A 127 10.74 -1.11 0.98
N ASN A 128 11.98 -1.49 1.30
CA ASN A 128 12.73 -2.51 0.57
C ASN A 128 12.12 -3.90 0.72
N ILE A 129 11.69 -4.27 1.94
CA ILE A 129 11.00 -5.54 2.18
C ILE A 129 9.69 -5.59 1.37
N GLY A 130 8.92 -4.51 1.36
CA GLY A 130 7.63 -4.43 0.69
C GLY A 130 7.73 -4.52 -0.82
N ALA A 131 8.73 -3.85 -1.41
CA ALA A 131 9.03 -3.94 -2.83
C ALA A 131 9.36 -5.38 -3.27
N ASN A 132 10.07 -6.15 -2.43
CA ASN A 132 10.35 -7.56 -2.72
C ASN A 132 9.13 -8.45 -2.48
N ALA A 133 8.41 -8.24 -1.37
CA ALA A 133 7.27 -9.06 -0.98
C ALA A 133 6.14 -9.05 -2.02
N ILE A 134 5.86 -7.90 -2.62
CA ILE A 134 4.80 -7.79 -3.65
C ILE A 134 5.14 -8.56 -4.92
N LEU A 135 6.42 -8.76 -5.25
CA LEU A 135 6.85 -9.54 -6.42
C LEU A 135 6.79 -11.06 -6.19
N GLU A 136 6.76 -11.50 -4.92
CA GLU A 136 6.62 -12.91 -4.53
C GLU A 136 5.16 -13.38 -4.43
N THR A 137 4.20 -12.45 -4.54
CA THR A 137 2.75 -12.71 -4.37
C THR A 137 2.08 -12.97 -5.72
#